data_AF-A0A351WPC4-F1
#
_entry.id   AF-A0A351WPC4-F1
#
_cell.length_a   1.000
_cell.length_b   1.000
_cell.length_c   1.000
_cell.angle_alpha   90.00
_cell.angle_beta   90.00
_cell.angle_gamma   90.00
#
_symmetry.space_group_name_H-M   'P 1'
#
loop_
_entity.id
_entity.type
_entity.pdbx_description
1 polymer ?
#
loop_
_entity_poly.entity_id
_entity_poly.type
_entity_poly.pdbx_seq_one_letter_code
_entity_poly.pdbx_strand_id
1 'polypeptide(L)'
;MTTRPTKLLAALLTLTVIAETGTTGWAAVTRVALAASDAGIPSDGTFGEKQYVAMVLAWNHRTLQQAYLDVGRTNKVWDALAIGLLDGLAQFISHTTPSPNLPTLRKQAQAAIDAGCDDPLVLYVQGWCLQSSGLNDKAEPVLEKAFEGLQDSRYPAVRKAFAAMRLLGNKLELGPVAAADEQHLLDAYLSGMTEAITAGEFTGIEERHFFDLVKDQFQTWADYKIFPAEQLWPELERRLREHHAGSPWLLAMLQADYHYTAAWTARGSGFANTVTDKGWATFRQQYPQAVSFYRKACELRPDYPEAAAEMVAAVNAGFGDAEDDCRRWFERSLQAQFDYERAYSAYMMHVLPRWGGTVEGALSFGRECLATKRFDTVIPDYFWQTVVQVGSDSFDPSWRILAEPSVYDDCKKYFEGVLADSGRRSSYNMIRAQYMVASYRMKDFDTARRMAKEVGEAFERQMATPLPFKPPKSELLAALKLEGSQITAAAPETVEASLEYVNPDATFVSVVGDFNGWNPALDPMKKAADGVWRVTLKLPEDKFFGYRFHVDGQEILDPRILDRINTNDGRTNSLLSTVKRQTPQAARTMTFKPMTSGPAPMAEPARKPANPPQTAPTPAKR
;
A
#
# COMPACT_ATOMS: atom_id res chain seq x y z
N MET A 1 9.87 62.61 29.08
CA MET A 1 8.91 61.48 29.15
C MET A 1 9.45 60.39 28.23
N THR A 2 10.28 59.46 28.71
CA THR A 2 9.99 58.25 29.51
C THR A 2 9.61 57.01 28.67
N THR A 3 10.52 56.02 28.71
CA THR A 3 10.29 54.55 28.66
C THR A 3 9.75 53.85 27.40
N ARG A 4 10.46 52.77 27.01
CA ARG A 4 9.98 51.59 26.22
C ARG A 4 8.97 50.75 27.08
N PRO A 5 8.44 49.54 26.72
CA PRO A 5 8.67 48.66 25.54
C PRO A 5 7.45 47.81 25.01
N THR A 6 7.73 46.91 24.04
CA THR A 6 7.17 45.53 23.85
C THR A 6 5.72 45.22 23.38
N LYS A 7 5.67 44.31 22.38
CA LYS A 7 4.87 43.06 22.22
C LYS A 7 3.43 43.03 21.63
N LEU A 8 3.32 42.16 20.61
CA LEU A 8 2.24 41.22 20.24
C LEU A 8 0.97 41.67 19.48
N LEU A 9 0.47 40.67 18.72
CA LEU A 9 -0.83 40.45 18.05
C LEU A 9 -1.08 40.92 16.60
N ALA A 10 -1.92 40.12 15.94
CA ALA A 10 -2.67 40.32 14.69
C ALA A 10 -1.90 40.22 13.34
N ALA A 11 -1.79 38.99 12.83
CA ALA A 11 -1.72 38.72 11.39
C ALA A 11 -2.77 37.64 11.04
N LEU A 12 -3.95 38.07 10.59
CA LEU A 12 -5.01 37.22 10.06
C LEU A 12 -5.85 38.05 9.09
N LEU A 13 -6.30 37.39 8.01
CA LEU A 13 -7.32 37.77 7.03
C LEU A 13 -6.96 38.62 5.78
N THR A 14 -7.12 37.92 4.65
CA THR A 14 -7.82 38.31 3.40
C THR A 14 -7.19 39.25 2.37
N LEU A 15 -6.63 38.62 1.32
CA LEU A 15 -7.12 38.73 -0.08
C LEU A 15 -8.23 39.75 -0.37
N THR A 16 -7.96 40.76 -1.21
CA THR A 16 -8.65 41.00 -2.50
C THR A 16 -8.11 42.26 -3.21
N VAL A 17 -7.58 42.10 -4.43
CA VAL A 17 -7.81 42.99 -5.60
C VAL A 17 -7.73 42.10 -6.86
N ILE A 18 -8.65 42.32 -7.79
CA ILE A 18 -8.78 41.58 -9.06
C ILE A 18 -8.35 42.48 -10.23
N ALA A 19 -7.71 41.85 -11.23
CA ALA A 19 -7.54 42.27 -12.63
C ALA A 19 -7.17 43.73 -12.97
N GLU A 20 -6.07 43.89 -13.72
CA GLU A 20 -6.11 44.56 -15.05
C GLU A 20 -4.79 44.30 -15.81
N THR A 21 -4.81 44.54 -17.13
CA THR A 21 -3.76 44.25 -18.13
C THR A 21 -3.56 42.77 -18.49
N GLY A 22 -3.89 42.44 -19.75
CA GLY A 22 -3.68 41.11 -20.32
C GLY A 22 -2.27 40.90 -20.88
N THR A 23 -1.91 39.63 -21.09
CA THR A 23 -0.62 39.11 -21.58
C THR A 23 0.59 39.31 -20.66
N THR A 24 1.42 38.27 -20.55
CA THR A 24 2.74 38.21 -19.84
C THR A 24 2.78 38.02 -18.32
N GLY A 25 1.73 37.45 -17.69
CA GLY A 25 1.82 36.97 -16.29
C GLY A 25 2.59 35.64 -16.10
N TRP A 26 2.63 34.77 -17.12
CA TRP A 26 3.12 33.38 -17.02
C TRP A 26 4.65 33.23 -17.00
N ALA A 27 5.40 34.33 -17.11
CA ALA A 27 6.87 34.34 -17.06
C ALA A 27 7.43 34.86 -15.71
N ALA A 28 6.59 35.47 -14.87
CA ALA A 28 7.02 36.10 -13.62
C ALA A 28 7.05 35.10 -12.45
N VAL A 29 6.06 34.22 -12.33
CA VAL A 29 6.02 33.15 -11.30
C VAL A 29 7.11 32.10 -11.57
N THR A 30 7.40 31.83 -12.84
CA THR A 30 8.39 30.84 -13.31
C THR A 30 9.85 31.29 -13.15
N ARG A 31 10.11 32.52 -12.67
CA ARG A 31 11.48 33.02 -12.39
C ARG A 31 11.91 32.97 -10.92
N VAL A 32 11.09 32.37 -10.05
CA VAL A 32 11.48 31.97 -8.69
C VAL A 32 11.54 30.44 -8.53
N ALA A 33 11.02 29.68 -9.52
CA ALA A 33 11.37 28.27 -9.70
C ALA A 33 12.83 28.18 -10.15
N LEU A 34 13.69 27.87 -9.17
CA LEU A 34 15.15 27.89 -9.21
C LEU A 34 15.76 27.28 -10.49
N ALA A 35 16.92 27.84 -10.88
CA ALA A 35 17.83 27.15 -11.77
C ALA A 35 18.12 25.74 -11.25
N ALA A 36 18.15 24.74 -12.13
CA ALA A 36 18.61 23.40 -11.81
C ALA A 36 19.99 23.52 -11.16
N SER A 37 20.05 23.23 -9.87
CA SER A 37 21.20 23.56 -9.04
C SER A 37 22.06 22.33 -8.82
N ASP A 38 23.38 22.49 -8.89
CA ASP A 38 24.36 21.54 -8.32
C ASP A 38 24.25 21.41 -6.78
N ALA A 39 23.16 21.91 -6.16
CA ALA A 39 22.85 21.68 -4.77
C ALA A 39 22.24 20.28 -4.61
N GLY A 40 22.80 19.51 -3.67
CA GLY A 40 22.25 18.24 -3.27
C GLY A 40 20.89 18.38 -2.58
N ILE A 41 20.31 17.23 -2.20
CA ILE A 41 18.98 17.13 -1.58
C ILE A 41 18.84 18.09 -0.38
N PRO A 42 17.77 18.92 -0.30
CA PRO A 42 17.57 19.86 0.79
C PRO A 42 17.51 19.18 2.17
N SER A 43 18.22 19.75 3.15
CA SER A 43 18.20 19.28 4.55
C SER A 43 17.26 20.09 5.44
N ASP A 44 16.92 21.32 5.04
CA ASP A 44 16.10 22.30 5.75
C ASP A 44 14.60 22.21 5.42
N GLY A 45 14.18 21.24 4.60
CA GLY A 45 12.78 20.99 4.27
C GLY A 45 11.89 20.82 5.52
N THR A 46 10.83 21.61 5.60
CA THR A 46 9.94 21.71 6.77
C THR A 46 8.61 20.97 6.64
N PHE A 47 8.15 20.68 5.41
CA PHE A 47 6.93 19.94 5.15
C PHE A 47 7.26 18.53 4.65
N GLY A 48 7.10 17.54 5.52
CA GLY A 48 7.36 16.13 5.24
C GLY A 48 6.22 15.23 5.68
N GLU A 49 6.49 13.93 5.69
CA GLU A 49 5.54 12.86 5.98
C GLU A 49 4.89 13.01 7.36
N LYS A 50 5.66 13.51 8.34
CA LYS A 50 5.13 13.81 9.68
C LYS A 50 4.03 14.89 9.66
N GLN A 51 4.14 15.89 8.80
CA GLN A 51 3.13 16.94 8.63
C GLN A 51 1.94 16.41 7.81
N TYR A 52 2.18 15.63 6.76
CA TYR A 52 1.13 14.96 5.97
C TYR A 52 0.26 14.05 6.85
N VAL A 53 0.86 13.14 7.62
CA VAL A 53 0.18 12.27 8.60
C VAL A 53 -0.63 13.06 9.62
N ALA A 54 -0.15 14.22 10.07
CA ALA A 54 -0.91 15.05 11.02
C ALA A 54 -2.18 15.66 10.38
N MET A 55 -2.15 15.97 9.08
CA MET A 55 -3.32 16.46 8.34
C MET A 55 -4.31 15.33 8.06
N VAL A 56 -3.82 14.13 7.69
CA VAL A 56 -4.63 12.91 7.55
C VAL A 56 -5.31 12.52 8.88
N LEU A 57 -4.58 12.62 10.01
CA LEU A 57 -5.16 12.41 11.34
C LEU A 57 -6.28 13.41 11.65
N ALA A 58 -6.07 14.69 11.34
CA ALA A 58 -7.09 15.71 11.54
C ALA A 58 -8.37 15.40 10.72
N TRP A 59 -8.22 14.99 9.46
CA TRP A 59 -9.34 14.54 8.62
C TRP A 59 -10.05 13.30 9.21
N ASN A 60 -9.29 12.31 9.67
CA ASN A 60 -9.85 11.11 10.31
C ASN A 60 -10.59 11.43 11.62
N HIS A 61 -10.10 12.35 12.45
CA HIS A 61 -10.82 12.83 13.63
C HIS A 61 -12.14 13.53 13.26
N ARG A 62 -12.15 14.39 12.24
CA ARG A 62 -13.38 15.06 11.78
C ARG A 62 -14.43 14.05 11.30
N THR A 63 -14.01 13.06 10.51
CA THR A 63 -14.92 12.11 9.86
C THR A 63 -15.22 10.84 10.67
N LEU A 64 -14.62 10.68 11.86
CA LEU A 64 -14.94 9.60 12.81
C LEU A 64 -15.46 10.16 14.13
N GLN A 65 -14.57 10.70 14.97
CA GLN A 65 -14.90 11.11 16.34
C GLN A 65 -15.85 12.31 16.36
N GLN A 66 -15.57 13.36 15.59
CA GLN A 66 -16.45 14.54 15.56
C GLN A 66 -17.79 14.20 14.92
N ALA A 67 -17.80 13.44 13.81
CA ALA A 67 -19.03 12.93 13.21
C ALA A 67 -19.90 12.13 14.20
N TYR A 68 -19.30 11.29 15.06
CA TYR A 68 -20.04 10.59 16.12
C TYR A 68 -20.69 11.55 17.13
N LEU A 69 -19.98 12.62 17.52
CA LEU A 69 -20.53 13.66 18.40
C LEU A 69 -21.67 14.46 17.74
N ASP A 70 -21.60 14.69 16.42
CA ASP A 70 -22.55 15.52 15.68
C ASP A 70 -23.82 14.77 15.24
N VAL A 71 -23.71 13.48 14.90
CA VAL A 71 -24.80 12.70 14.30
C VAL A 71 -24.98 11.28 14.84
N GLY A 72 -24.10 10.80 15.73
CA GLY A 72 -24.09 9.43 16.24
C GLY A 72 -25.16 9.13 17.30
N ARG A 73 -25.32 7.85 17.62
CA ARG A 73 -26.18 7.36 18.71
C ARG A 73 -25.45 7.54 20.05
N THR A 74 -25.61 8.73 20.63
CA THR A 74 -24.98 9.12 21.90
C THR A 74 -25.77 8.63 23.11
N ASN A 75 -25.06 8.15 24.12
CA ASN A 75 -25.56 7.83 25.45
C ASN A 75 -24.41 7.82 26.45
N LYS A 76 -24.61 8.52 27.58
CA LYS A 76 -23.64 8.67 28.68
C LYS A 76 -23.05 7.36 29.22
N VAL A 77 -23.71 6.22 28.99
CA VAL A 77 -23.22 4.89 29.34
C VAL A 77 -22.03 4.45 28.48
N TRP A 78 -22.03 4.78 27.18
CA TRP A 78 -21.01 4.32 26.22
C TRP A 78 -20.25 5.42 25.48
N ASP A 79 -20.68 6.69 25.53
CA ASP A 79 -20.06 7.81 24.80
C ASP A 79 -18.53 7.83 24.96
N ALA A 80 -18.01 7.71 26.19
CA ALA A 80 -16.57 7.73 26.46
C ALA A 80 -15.81 6.54 25.82
N LEU A 81 -16.45 5.38 25.67
CA LEU A 81 -15.88 4.21 25.01
C LEU A 81 -15.89 4.37 23.50
N ALA A 82 -16.99 4.88 22.92
CA ALA A 82 -17.11 5.16 21.49
C ALA A 82 -16.12 6.25 21.04
N ILE A 83 -16.03 7.37 21.78
CA ILE A 83 -15.12 8.48 21.49
C ILE A 83 -13.65 8.03 21.52
N GLY A 84 -13.27 7.20 22.52
CA GLY A 84 -11.91 6.66 22.63
C GLY A 84 -11.58 5.59 21.60
N LEU A 85 -12.57 4.79 21.16
CA LEU A 85 -12.42 3.85 20.06
C LEU A 85 -12.17 4.58 18.73
N LEU A 86 -12.93 5.64 18.46
CA LEU A 86 -12.86 6.38 17.20
C LEU A 86 -11.59 7.23 17.08
N ASP A 87 -11.10 7.79 18.20
CA ASP A 87 -9.74 8.36 18.32
C ASP A 87 -8.68 7.30 18.00
N GLY A 88 -8.77 6.12 18.64
CA GLY A 88 -7.84 5.03 18.41
C GLY A 88 -7.84 4.54 16.95
N LEU A 89 -9.02 4.42 16.33
CA LEU A 89 -9.14 4.04 14.92
C LEU A 89 -8.49 5.10 14.02
N ALA A 90 -8.77 6.39 14.26
CA ALA A 90 -8.17 7.49 13.51
C ALA A 90 -6.64 7.49 13.60
N GLN A 91 -6.08 7.27 14.79
CA GLN A 91 -4.63 7.12 15.01
C GLN A 91 -4.04 5.94 14.25
N PHE A 92 -4.75 4.80 14.19
CA PHE A 92 -4.35 3.60 13.48
C PHE A 92 -4.33 3.78 11.96
N ILE A 93 -5.45 4.23 11.37
CA ILE A 93 -5.58 4.39 9.90
C ILE A 93 -4.84 5.61 9.35
N SER A 94 -4.38 6.51 10.23
CA SER A 94 -3.44 7.60 9.87
C SER A 94 -1.97 7.22 10.10
N HIS A 95 -1.67 5.98 10.51
CA HIS A 95 -0.31 5.48 10.75
C HIS A 95 0.53 6.37 11.71
N THR A 96 -0.10 6.83 12.79
CA THR A 96 0.57 7.66 13.80
C THR A 96 1.60 6.86 14.62
N THR A 97 2.44 7.55 15.39
CA THR A 97 3.38 6.90 16.31
C THR A 97 3.53 7.72 17.60
N PRO A 98 3.19 7.17 18.78
CA PRO A 98 2.55 5.87 18.99
C PRO A 98 1.14 5.81 18.37
N SER A 99 0.67 4.59 18.10
CA SER A 99 -0.70 4.26 17.67
C SER A 99 -1.17 3.05 18.49
N PRO A 100 -2.48 2.88 18.75
CA PRO A 100 -3.01 1.61 19.23
C PRO A 100 -2.77 0.50 18.20
N ASN A 101 -2.97 -0.74 18.64
CA ASN A 101 -2.97 -1.93 17.79
C ASN A 101 -4.38 -2.54 17.70
N LEU A 102 -4.60 -3.38 16.69
CA LEU A 102 -5.90 -4.00 16.41
C LEU A 102 -6.57 -4.70 17.62
N PRO A 103 -5.87 -5.45 18.51
CA PRO A 103 -6.49 -6.07 19.67
C PRO A 103 -6.99 -5.04 20.69
N THR A 104 -6.30 -3.91 20.81
CA THR A 104 -6.73 -2.79 21.66
C THR A 104 -8.02 -2.19 21.10
N LEU A 105 -8.05 -1.90 19.79
CA LEU A 105 -9.24 -1.40 19.10
C LEU A 105 -10.42 -2.37 19.24
N ARG A 106 -10.20 -3.66 18.96
CA ARG A 106 -11.22 -4.70 19.11
C ARG A 106 -11.76 -4.81 20.54
N LYS A 107 -10.90 -4.68 21.54
CA LYS A 107 -11.30 -4.69 22.95
C LYS A 107 -12.11 -3.43 23.32
N GLN A 108 -11.73 -2.26 22.81
CA GLN A 108 -12.48 -1.01 22.99
C GLN A 108 -13.86 -1.07 22.31
N ALA A 109 -13.93 -1.61 21.09
CA ALA A 109 -15.15 -1.81 20.34
C ALA A 109 -16.10 -2.80 21.03
N GLN A 110 -15.59 -3.94 21.46
CA GLN A 110 -16.37 -4.89 22.27
C GLN A 110 -16.88 -4.25 23.57
N ALA A 111 -16.07 -3.47 24.29
CA ALA A 111 -16.49 -2.82 25.51
C ALA A 111 -17.61 -1.78 25.29
N ALA A 112 -17.58 -1.03 24.18
CA ALA A 112 -18.67 -0.12 23.82
C ALA A 112 -19.98 -0.88 23.53
N ILE A 113 -19.91 -1.99 22.79
CA ILE A 113 -21.06 -2.85 22.47
C ILE A 113 -21.61 -3.54 23.72
N ASP A 114 -20.75 -4.04 24.61
CA ASP A 114 -21.14 -4.64 25.90
C ASP A 114 -21.83 -3.61 26.82
N ALA A 115 -21.48 -2.33 26.69
CA ALA A 115 -22.15 -1.20 27.35
C ALA A 115 -23.48 -0.79 26.69
N GLY A 116 -23.88 -1.46 25.61
CA GLY A 116 -25.15 -1.25 24.90
C GLY A 116 -25.07 -0.36 23.66
N CYS A 117 -23.88 0.02 23.19
CA CYS A 117 -23.72 0.85 22.00
C CYS A 117 -24.17 0.12 20.73
N ASP A 118 -25.19 0.66 20.07
CA ASP A 118 -25.72 0.21 18.78
C ASP A 118 -25.41 1.19 17.62
N ASP A 119 -24.56 2.20 17.87
CA ASP A 119 -24.15 3.15 16.84
C ASP A 119 -23.48 2.45 15.65
N PRO A 120 -23.92 2.72 14.40
CA PRO A 120 -23.50 1.94 13.26
C PRO A 120 -22.04 2.21 12.84
N LEU A 121 -21.45 3.36 13.22
CA LEU A 121 -20.01 3.59 13.03
C LEU A 121 -19.20 2.77 14.04
N VAL A 122 -19.65 2.65 15.30
CA VAL A 122 -19.01 1.77 16.30
C VAL A 122 -19.12 0.29 15.90
N LEU A 123 -20.29 -0.13 15.39
CA LEU A 123 -20.47 -1.48 14.81
C LEU A 123 -19.53 -1.71 13.62
N TYR A 124 -19.35 -0.71 12.74
CA TYR A 124 -18.38 -0.79 11.65
C TYR A 124 -16.95 -1.07 12.18
N VAL A 125 -16.49 -0.36 13.23
CA VAL A 125 -15.15 -0.60 13.80
C VAL A 125 -15.02 -2.01 14.41
N GLN A 126 -16.08 -2.53 15.03
CA GLN A 126 -16.07 -3.91 15.54
C GLN A 126 -16.01 -4.93 14.40
N GLY A 127 -16.87 -4.79 13.38
CA GLY A 127 -16.91 -5.68 12.22
C GLY A 127 -15.59 -5.67 11.47
N TRP A 128 -15.02 -4.48 11.27
CA TRP A 128 -13.67 -4.24 10.79
C TRP A 128 -12.64 -5.05 11.60
N CYS A 129 -12.54 -4.82 12.91
CA CYS A 129 -11.61 -5.52 13.80
C CYS A 129 -11.75 -7.06 13.78
N LEU A 130 -12.97 -7.57 13.59
CA LEU A 130 -13.25 -9.01 13.50
C LEU A 130 -12.72 -9.60 12.18
N GLN A 131 -12.98 -8.95 11.04
CA GLN A 131 -12.46 -9.37 9.73
C GLN A 131 -10.93 -9.28 9.70
N SER A 132 -10.36 -8.17 10.19
CA SER A 132 -8.90 -8.01 10.39
C SER A 132 -8.27 -9.08 11.30
N SER A 133 -9.09 -9.80 12.08
CA SER A 133 -8.68 -10.92 12.93
C SER A 133 -8.94 -12.30 12.30
N GLY A 134 -9.36 -12.37 11.03
CA GLY A 134 -9.76 -13.62 10.35
C GLY A 134 -11.01 -14.27 10.96
N LEU A 135 -11.94 -13.46 11.47
CA LEU A 135 -13.21 -13.87 12.09
C LEU A 135 -14.41 -13.47 11.22
N ASN A 136 -14.31 -13.72 9.92
CA ASN A 136 -15.23 -13.21 8.90
C ASN A 136 -16.68 -13.68 9.12
N ASP A 137 -16.84 -14.88 9.70
CA ASP A 137 -18.12 -15.47 10.14
C ASP A 137 -18.82 -14.66 11.25
N LYS A 138 -18.03 -14.00 12.09
CA LYS A 138 -18.52 -13.12 13.16
C LYS A 138 -18.59 -11.67 12.73
N ALA A 139 -17.74 -11.27 11.77
CA ALA A 139 -17.72 -9.94 11.21
C ALA A 139 -18.95 -9.68 10.36
N GLU A 140 -19.38 -10.63 9.52
CA GLU A 140 -20.52 -10.48 8.59
C GLU A 140 -21.78 -9.88 9.25
N PRO A 141 -22.41 -10.50 10.28
CA PRO A 141 -23.65 -9.98 10.87
C PRO A 141 -23.48 -8.68 11.66
N VAL A 142 -22.24 -8.25 11.92
CA VAL A 142 -21.92 -6.94 12.52
C VAL A 142 -21.74 -5.90 11.41
N LEU A 143 -21.04 -6.26 10.33
CA LEU A 143 -20.84 -5.42 9.14
C LEU A 143 -22.14 -5.16 8.38
N GLU A 144 -23.06 -6.12 8.31
CA GLU A 144 -24.40 -5.93 7.72
C GLU A 144 -25.18 -4.83 8.46
N LYS A 145 -25.30 -4.94 9.79
CA LYS A 145 -25.96 -3.94 10.64
C LYS A 145 -25.27 -2.57 10.58
N ALA A 146 -23.95 -2.57 10.53
CA ALA A 146 -23.15 -1.36 10.39
C ALA A 146 -23.40 -0.69 9.03
N PHE A 147 -23.41 -1.45 7.94
CA PHE A 147 -23.71 -0.97 6.59
C PHE A 147 -25.12 -0.38 6.51
N GLU A 148 -26.15 -1.16 6.86
CA GLU A 148 -27.56 -0.72 6.88
C GLU A 148 -27.72 0.57 7.69
N GLY A 149 -27.24 0.56 8.94
CA GLY A 149 -27.35 1.70 9.84
C GLY A 149 -26.53 2.92 9.39
N LEU A 150 -25.43 2.74 8.65
CA LEU A 150 -24.65 3.84 8.08
C LEU A 150 -25.32 4.43 6.83
N GLN A 151 -25.93 3.62 5.95
CA GLN A 151 -26.62 4.15 4.76
C GLN A 151 -27.72 5.14 5.14
N ASP A 152 -28.58 4.76 6.10
CA ASP A 152 -29.69 5.58 6.62
C ASP A 152 -29.25 6.76 7.51
N SER A 153 -27.96 6.87 7.83
CA SER A 153 -27.44 7.90 8.73
C SER A 153 -27.06 9.21 8.05
N ARG A 154 -26.68 10.21 8.88
CA ARG A 154 -26.04 11.45 8.44
C ARG A 154 -24.51 11.42 8.57
N TYR A 155 -23.89 10.24 8.75
CA TYR A 155 -22.44 10.12 8.79
C TYR A 155 -21.82 10.46 7.42
N PRO A 156 -20.54 10.89 7.37
CA PRO A 156 -19.83 11.20 6.13
C PRO A 156 -19.93 10.07 5.10
N ALA A 157 -20.16 10.44 3.85
CA ALA A 157 -20.36 9.53 2.73
C ALA A 157 -19.17 8.60 2.51
N VAL A 158 -17.93 9.07 2.79
CA VAL A 158 -16.74 8.23 2.79
C VAL A 158 -16.84 7.04 3.75
N ARG A 159 -17.42 7.24 4.94
CA ARG A 159 -17.57 6.17 5.94
C ARG A 159 -18.65 5.17 5.55
N LYS A 160 -19.72 5.64 4.88
CA LYS A 160 -20.72 4.77 4.24
C LYS A 160 -20.09 3.92 3.13
N ALA A 161 -19.24 4.53 2.29
CA ALA A 161 -18.51 3.83 1.23
C ALA A 161 -17.59 2.75 1.80
N PHE A 162 -16.78 3.08 2.81
CA PHE A 162 -15.90 2.11 3.45
C PHE A 162 -16.66 0.97 4.14
N ALA A 163 -17.86 1.20 4.68
CA ALA A 163 -18.70 0.13 5.22
C ALA A 163 -19.20 -0.82 4.12
N ALA A 164 -19.65 -0.28 2.98
CA ALA A 164 -20.06 -1.07 1.82
C ALA A 164 -18.92 -1.94 1.28
N MET A 165 -17.76 -1.32 1.05
CA MET A 165 -16.52 -1.98 0.61
C MET A 165 -16.07 -3.08 1.58
N ARG A 166 -16.14 -2.81 2.88
CA ARG A 166 -15.72 -3.73 3.94
C ARG A 166 -16.63 -4.96 4.03
N LEU A 167 -17.94 -4.75 3.96
CA LEU A 167 -18.93 -5.84 3.91
C LEU A 167 -18.77 -6.68 2.63
N LEU A 168 -18.59 -6.05 1.48
CA LEU A 168 -18.35 -6.73 0.20
C LEU A 168 -17.11 -7.63 0.25
N GLY A 169 -15.97 -7.09 0.73
CA GLY A 169 -14.76 -7.88 0.95
C GLY A 169 -15.01 -9.08 1.86
N ASN A 170 -15.64 -8.87 3.02
CA ASN A 170 -15.94 -9.95 3.96
C ASN A 170 -16.83 -11.06 3.36
N LYS A 171 -17.82 -10.70 2.53
CA LYS A 171 -18.67 -11.68 1.85
C LYS A 171 -17.90 -12.50 0.83
N LEU A 172 -17.08 -11.84 0.00
CA LEU A 172 -16.19 -12.51 -0.97
C LEU A 172 -15.17 -13.44 -0.31
N GLU A 173 -14.74 -13.14 0.92
CA GLU A 173 -13.89 -14.04 1.72
C GLU A 173 -14.59 -15.30 2.20
N LEU A 174 -15.90 -15.21 2.52
CA LEU A 174 -16.69 -16.34 2.99
C LEU A 174 -17.13 -17.26 1.85
N GLY A 175 -17.29 -16.73 0.63
CA GLY A 175 -17.55 -17.51 -0.57
C GLY A 175 -18.16 -16.70 -1.71
N PRO A 176 -18.74 -17.38 -2.73
CA PRO A 176 -19.43 -16.72 -3.83
C PRO A 176 -20.61 -15.87 -3.35
N VAL A 177 -20.63 -14.61 -3.77
CA VAL A 177 -21.71 -13.65 -3.46
C VAL A 177 -22.77 -13.71 -4.55
N ALA A 178 -24.04 -13.46 -4.22
CA ALA A 178 -25.08 -13.32 -5.23
C ALA A 178 -24.84 -12.03 -6.04
N ALA A 179 -24.90 -12.10 -7.37
CA ALA A 179 -24.58 -10.98 -8.25
C ALA A 179 -25.39 -9.69 -7.97
N ALA A 180 -26.61 -9.82 -7.42
CA ALA A 180 -27.42 -8.68 -7.00
C ALA A 180 -26.86 -7.99 -5.74
N ASP A 181 -26.38 -8.76 -4.76
CA ASP A 181 -25.80 -8.24 -3.51
C ASP A 181 -24.41 -7.64 -3.77
N GLU A 182 -23.62 -8.29 -4.63
CA GLU A 182 -22.32 -7.79 -5.10
C GLU A 182 -22.47 -6.44 -5.80
N GLN A 183 -23.37 -6.35 -6.78
CA GLN A 183 -23.68 -5.12 -7.50
C GLN A 183 -24.21 -4.03 -6.55
N HIS A 184 -25.10 -4.38 -5.61
CA HIS A 184 -25.65 -3.42 -4.64
C HIS A 184 -24.57 -2.81 -3.74
N LEU A 185 -23.67 -3.63 -3.19
CA LEU A 185 -22.58 -3.15 -2.34
C LEU A 185 -21.53 -2.36 -3.13
N LEU A 186 -21.24 -2.76 -4.37
CA LEU A 186 -20.35 -2.03 -5.26
C LEU A 186 -20.94 -0.65 -5.64
N ASP A 187 -22.23 -0.60 -5.97
CA ASP A 187 -22.92 0.67 -6.25
C ASP A 187 -22.97 1.59 -5.04
N ALA A 188 -23.18 1.05 -3.82
CA ALA A 188 -23.13 1.81 -2.59
C ALA A 188 -21.72 2.37 -2.31
N TYR A 189 -20.66 1.58 -2.57
CA TYR A 189 -19.28 2.05 -2.48
C TYR A 189 -19.00 3.19 -3.47
N LEU A 190 -19.24 2.98 -4.77
CA LEU A 190 -18.98 3.98 -5.81
C LEU A 190 -19.81 5.26 -5.63
N SER A 191 -21.06 5.14 -5.15
CA SER A 191 -21.91 6.29 -4.83
C SER A 191 -21.37 7.08 -3.65
N GLY A 192 -21.04 6.42 -2.53
CA GLY A 192 -20.51 7.10 -1.34
C GLY A 192 -19.15 7.76 -1.59
N MET A 193 -18.28 7.18 -2.43
CA MET A 193 -17.03 7.82 -2.85
C MET A 193 -17.28 9.06 -3.71
N THR A 194 -18.25 9.00 -4.64
CA THR A 194 -18.68 10.14 -5.47
C THR A 194 -19.28 11.25 -4.61
N GLU A 195 -20.19 10.91 -3.69
CA GLU A 195 -20.81 11.84 -2.74
C GLU A 195 -19.75 12.52 -1.85
N ALA A 196 -18.79 11.77 -1.32
CA ALA A 196 -17.74 12.32 -0.46
C ALA A 196 -16.86 13.37 -1.17
N ILE A 197 -16.50 13.15 -2.43
CA ILE A 197 -15.77 14.14 -3.25
C ILE A 197 -16.65 15.36 -3.52
N THR A 198 -17.88 15.15 -3.97
CA THR A 198 -18.79 16.23 -4.40
C THR A 198 -19.30 17.09 -3.25
N ALA A 199 -19.43 16.52 -2.05
CA ALA A 199 -19.72 17.21 -0.81
C ALA A 199 -18.50 17.93 -0.21
N GLY A 200 -17.29 17.70 -0.74
CA GLY A 200 -16.06 18.29 -0.23
C GLY A 200 -15.61 17.71 1.12
N GLU A 201 -15.83 16.41 1.37
CA GLU A 201 -15.30 15.72 2.57
C GLU A 201 -13.77 15.63 2.57
N PHE A 202 -13.15 15.86 1.40
CA PHE A 202 -11.72 15.99 1.19
C PHE A 202 -11.43 17.39 0.68
N THR A 203 -10.62 18.15 1.41
CA THR A 203 -10.24 19.52 1.01
C THR A 203 -8.73 19.69 1.02
N GLY A 204 -8.20 20.32 -0.03
CA GLY A 204 -6.76 20.51 -0.15
C GLY A 204 -6.05 19.17 -0.06
N ILE A 205 -5.04 19.06 0.82
CA ILE A 205 -4.10 17.92 0.87
C ILE A 205 -4.78 16.56 1.05
N GLU A 206 -6.00 16.56 1.59
CA GLU A 206 -6.82 15.37 1.87
C GLU A 206 -7.22 14.65 0.57
N GLU A 207 -7.25 15.38 -0.56
CA GLU A 207 -7.43 14.81 -1.91
C GLU A 207 -6.33 13.79 -2.26
N ARG A 208 -5.09 13.98 -1.76
CA ARG A 208 -3.97 13.05 -1.98
C ARG A 208 -4.22 11.72 -1.26
N HIS A 209 -4.62 11.79 0.01
CA HIS A 209 -4.96 10.61 0.79
C HIS A 209 -6.15 9.85 0.20
N PHE A 210 -7.15 10.56 -0.33
CA PHE A 210 -8.25 9.94 -1.06
C PHE A 210 -7.78 9.23 -2.34
N PHE A 211 -6.89 9.86 -3.12
CA PHE A 211 -6.29 9.22 -4.30
C PHE A 211 -5.58 7.91 -3.92
N ASP A 212 -4.74 7.94 -2.88
CA ASP A 212 -4.02 6.76 -2.38
C ASP A 212 -5.00 5.63 -1.99
N LEU A 213 -6.07 5.96 -1.25
CA LEU A 213 -7.10 5.01 -0.82
C LEU A 213 -7.84 4.35 -2.00
N VAL A 214 -8.22 5.13 -3.02
CA VAL A 214 -8.88 4.59 -4.23
C VAL A 214 -7.91 3.72 -5.03
N LYS A 215 -6.70 4.21 -5.25
CA LYS A 215 -5.64 3.50 -5.98
C LYS A 215 -5.33 2.14 -5.37
N ASP A 216 -4.99 2.11 -4.07
CA ASP A 216 -4.65 0.87 -3.37
C ASP A 216 -5.81 -0.14 -3.42
N GLN A 217 -7.06 0.34 -3.30
CA GLN A 217 -8.24 -0.52 -3.36
C GLN A 217 -8.50 -1.09 -4.76
N PHE A 218 -8.40 -0.27 -5.81
CA PHE A 218 -8.67 -0.69 -7.18
C PHE A 218 -7.56 -1.61 -7.69
N GLN A 219 -6.30 -1.33 -7.34
CA GLN A 219 -5.17 -2.24 -7.58
C GLN A 219 -5.38 -3.58 -6.88
N THR A 220 -5.79 -3.56 -5.59
CA THR A 220 -6.12 -4.76 -4.82
C THR A 220 -7.25 -5.58 -5.44
N TRP A 221 -8.23 -4.98 -6.11
CA TRP A 221 -9.28 -5.75 -6.79
C TRP A 221 -8.86 -6.28 -8.16
N ALA A 222 -8.05 -5.52 -8.90
CA ALA A 222 -7.55 -5.87 -10.23
C ALA A 222 -6.56 -7.04 -10.21
N ASP A 223 -5.54 -6.99 -9.34
CA ASP A 223 -4.49 -8.03 -9.22
C ASP A 223 -5.05 -9.43 -8.89
N TYR A 224 -6.29 -9.45 -8.39
CA TYR A 224 -6.96 -10.64 -7.85
C TYR A 224 -8.16 -11.08 -8.64
N LYS A 225 -8.46 -10.39 -9.75
CA LYS A 225 -9.59 -10.73 -10.62
C LYS A 225 -10.93 -10.74 -9.84
N ILE A 226 -11.02 -9.98 -8.74
CA ILE A 226 -12.25 -9.79 -7.97
C ILE A 226 -13.20 -8.95 -8.83
N PHE A 227 -12.69 -7.81 -9.31
CA PHE A 227 -13.36 -6.98 -10.30
C PHE A 227 -12.36 -6.61 -11.40
N PRO A 228 -12.76 -6.65 -12.68
CA PRO A 228 -11.93 -6.14 -13.76
C PRO A 228 -11.77 -4.62 -13.64
N ALA A 229 -10.53 -4.14 -13.73
CA ALA A 229 -10.20 -2.72 -13.69
C ALA A 229 -10.97 -1.92 -14.76
N GLU A 230 -11.21 -2.56 -15.90
CA GLU A 230 -11.95 -2.06 -17.06
C GLU A 230 -13.44 -1.80 -16.78
N GLN A 231 -14.01 -2.35 -15.71
CA GLN A 231 -15.40 -2.09 -15.28
C GLN A 231 -15.46 -0.99 -14.22
N LEU A 232 -14.55 -1.03 -13.24
CA LEU A 232 -14.56 -0.12 -12.10
C LEU A 232 -14.14 1.31 -12.45
N TRP A 233 -13.05 1.46 -13.19
CA TRP A 233 -12.46 2.76 -13.50
C TRP A 233 -13.37 3.65 -14.35
N PRO A 234 -13.94 3.17 -15.49
CA PRO A 234 -14.81 4.01 -16.31
C PRO A 234 -16.10 4.40 -15.58
N GLU A 235 -16.62 3.57 -14.68
CA GLU A 235 -17.84 3.84 -13.93
C GLU A 235 -17.62 4.89 -12.83
N LEU A 236 -16.51 4.81 -12.08
CA LEU A 236 -16.13 5.87 -11.15
C LEU A 236 -15.86 7.18 -11.91
N GLU A 237 -15.10 7.14 -13.00
CA GLU A 237 -14.81 8.32 -13.83
C GLU A 237 -16.10 8.97 -14.36
N ARG A 238 -17.05 8.17 -14.86
CA ARG A 238 -18.36 8.62 -15.35
C ARG A 238 -19.11 9.37 -14.26
N ARG A 239 -19.25 8.80 -13.06
CA ARG A 239 -19.92 9.45 -11.92
C ARG A 239 -19.25 10.77 -11.55
N LEU A 240 -17.92 10.79 -11.41
CA LEU A 240 -17.18 12.00 -11.07
C LEU A 240 -17.31 13.12 -12.11
N ARG A 241 -17.41 12.77 -13.40
CA ARG A 241 -17.66 13.74 -14.48
C ARG A 241 -19.07 14.31 -14.44
N GLU A 242 -20.09 13.47 -14.23
CA GLU A 242 -21.51 13.85 -14.24
C GLU A 242 -21.89 14.82 -13.12
N HIS A 243 -21.29 14.67 -11.93
CA HIS A 243 -21.60 15.55 -10.81
C HIS A 243 -20.93 16.94 -10.89
N HIS A 244 -20.05 17.19 -11.88
CA HIS A 244 -19.41 18.48 -12.18
C HIS A 244 -18.69 19.22 -11.03
N ALA A 245 -18.62 18.64 -9.84
CA ALA A 245 -18.02 19.19 -8.64
C ALA A 245 -17.03 18.17 -8.04
N GLY A 246 -15.75 18.34 -8.34
CA GLY A 246 -14.70 17.47 -7.83
C GLY A 246 -13.32 18.01 -8.19
N SER A 247 -12.30 17.63 -7.42
CA SER A 247 -10.92 18.07 -7.66
C SER A 247 -10.47 17.70 -9.09
N PRO A 248 -10.16 18.68 -9.96
CA PRO A 248 -9.68 18.39 -11.30
C PRO A 248 -8.34 17.64 -11.30
N TRP A 249 -7.56 17.80 -10.23
CA TRP A 249 -6.32 17.07 -9.99
C TRP A 249 -6.60 15.61 -9.67
N LEU A 250 -7.55 15.34 -8.75
CA LEU A 250 -7.93 13.98 -8.41
C LEU A 250 -8.43 13.22 -9.65
N LEU A 251 -9.30 13.84 -10.46
CA LEU A 251 -9.74 13.25 -11.72
C LEU A 251 -8.56 12.94 -12.65
N ALA A 252 -7.61 13.88 -12.82
CA ALA A 252 -6.42 13.64 -13.64
C ALA A 252 -5.56 12.49 -13.10
N MET A 253 -5.34 12.41 -11.79
CA MET A 253 -4.55 11.33 -11.18
C MET A 253 -5.22 9.96 -11.29
N LEU A 254 -6.54 9.87 -11.08
CA LEU A 254 -7.33 8.65 -11.25
C LEU A 254 -7.29 8.17 -12.72
N GLN A 255 -7.43 9.08 -13.69
CA GLN A 255 -7.27 8.75 -15.10
C GLN A 255 -5.84 8.29 -15.44
N ALA A 256 -4.83 8.95 -14.86
CA ALA A 256 -3.43 8.57 -15.06
C ALA A 256 -3.14 7.17 -14.53
N ASP A 257 -3.64 6.85 -13.33
CA ASP A 257 -3.46 5.56 -12.67
C ASP A 257 -4.15 4.42 -13.44
N TYR A 258 -5.38 4.63 -13.94
CA TYR A 258 -6.04 3.68 -14.83
C TYR A 258 -5.17 3.33 -16.06
N HIS A 259 -4.67 4.34 -16.77
CA HIS A 259 -3.84 4.13 -17.96
C HIS A 259 -2.47 3.52 -17.64
N TYR A 260 -1.86 3.90 -16.51
CA TYR A 260 -0.62 3.32 -16.01
C TYR A 260 -0.79 1.83 -15.70
N THR A 261 -1.84 1.49 -14.95
CA THR A 261 -2.16 0.11 -14.56
C THR A 261 -2.55 -0.73 -15.77
N ALA A 262 -3.37 -0.22 -16.70
CA ALA A 262 -3.67 -0.90 -17.96
C ALA A 262 -2.41 -1.16 -18.82
N ALA A 263 -1.45 -0.24 -18.82
CA ALA A 263 -0.16 -0.44 -19.50
C ALA A 263 0.65 -1.56 -18.85
N TRP A 264 0.90 -1.48 -17.53
CA TRP A 264 1.76 -2.44 -16.82
C TRP A 264 1.13 -3.83 -16.71
N THR A 265 -0.18 -3.95 -16.52
CA THR A 265 -0.89 -5.24 -16.53
C THR A 265 -0.73 -5.94 -17.88
N ALA A 266 -0.83 -5.20 -18.99
CA ALA A 266 -0.64 -5.78 -20.33
C ALA A 266 0.82 -6.13 -20.65
N ARG A 267 1.79 -5.37 -20.13
CA ARG A 267 3.23 -5.66 -20.26
C ARG A 267 3.66 -6.85 -19.37
N GLY A 268 3.10 -6.94 -18.16
CA GLY A 268 3.60 -7.80 -17.09
C GLY A 268 4.91 -7.30 -16.47
N SER A 269 5.38 -8.01 -15.43
CA SER A 269 6.63 -7.76 -14.70
C SER A 269 7.89 -8.32 -15.37
N GLY A 270 7.75 -9.18 -16.38
CA GLY A 270 8.85 -9.90 -17.00
C GLY A 270 9.92 -9.01 -17.63
N PHE A 271 11.09 -9.61 -17.90
CA PHE A 271 12.15 -8.99 -18.69
C PHE A 271 11.63 -8.59 -20.07
N ALA A 272 12.21 -7.56 -20.68
CA ALA A 272 11.70 -6.98 -21.94
C ALA A 272 11.58 -8.01 -23.09
N ASN A 273 12.42 -9.04 -23.09
CA ASN A 273 12.42 -10.15 -24.05
C ASN A 273 11.39 -11.26 -23.76
N THR A 274 10.68 -11.23 -22.61
CA THR A 274 9.60 -12.18 -22.29
C THR A 274 8.20 -11.57 -22.45
N VAL A 275 8.11 -10.27 -22.79
CA VAL A 275 6.85 -9.56 -23.02
C VAL A 275 6.33 -9.84 -24.43
N THR A 276 5.04 -10.15 -24.56
CA THR A 276 4.40 -10.43 -25.86
C THR A 276 4.23 -9.18 -26.72
N ASP A 277 4.14 -9.34 -28.05
CA ASP A 277 3.87 -8.23 -28.98
C ASP A 277 2.56 -7.49 -28.65
N LYS A 278 1.52 -8.22 -28.25
CA LYS A 278 0.25 -7.64 -27.78
C LYS A 278 0.45 -6.81 -26.51
N GLY A 279 1.21 -7.33 -25.54
CA GLY A 279 1.55 -6.61 -24.33
C GLY A 279 2.31 -5.32 -24.60
N TRP A 280 3.30 -5.37 -25.49
CA TRP A 280 4.03 -4.18 -25.96
C TRP A 280 3.14 -3.17 -26.70
N ALA A 281 2.22 -3.63 -27.56
CA ALA A 281 1.30 -2.77 -28.27
C ALA A 281 0.36 -2.03 -27.30
N THR A 282 -0.22 -2.73 -26.32
CA THR A 282 -1.08 -2.13 -25.29
C THR A 282 -0.28 -1.18 -24.38
N PHE A 283 0.93 -1.56 -23.95
CA PHE A 283 1.79 -0.70 -23.14
C PHE A 283 2.11 0.62 -23.85
N ARG A 284 2.51 0.58 -25.13
CA ARG A 284 2.77 1.77 -25.95
C ARG A 284 1.52 2.60 -26.26
N GLN A 285 0.33 2.01 -26.21
CA GLN A 285 -0.94 2.73 -26.40
C GLN A 285 -1.38 3.45 -25.11
N GLN A 286 -1.27 2.79 -23.96
CA GLN A 286 -1.85 3.23 -22.69
C GLN A 286 -0.90 4.17 -21.93
N TYR A 287 0.40 3.84 -21.83
CA TYR A 287 1.34 4.61 -21.01
C TYR A 287 1.44 6.10 -21.41
N PRO A 288 1.49 6.50 -22.69
CA PRO A 288 1.49 7.92 -23.07
C PRO A 288 0.26 8.69 -22.58
N GLN A 289 -0.88 8.02 -22.42
CA GLN A 289 -2.08 8.67 -21.87
C GLN A 289 -1.90 8.94 -20.38
N ALA A 290 -1.33 8.00 -19.62
CA ALA A 290 -0.96 8.20 -18.23
C ALA A 290 -0.04 9.42 -18.07
N VAL A 291 1.01 9.52 -18.90
CA VAL A 291 1.92 10.68 -18.94
C VAL A 291 1.17 11.99 -19.22
N SER A 292 0.24 12.01 -20.17
CA SER A 292 -0.56 13.21 -20.46
C SER A 292 -1.36 13.69 -19.23
N PHE A 293 -1.90 12.75 -18.46
CA PHE A 293 -2.65 13.05 -17.24
C PHE A 293 -1.75 13.40 -16.04
N TYR A 294 -0.57 12.79 -15.89
CA TYR A 294 0.43 13.23 -14.91
C TYR A 294 0.93 14.65 -15.18
N ARG A 295 1.20 15.02 -16.44
CA ARG A 295 1.53 16.42 -16.80
C ARG A 295 0.41 17.38 -16.41
N LYS A 296 -0.84 17.06 -16.78
CA LYS A 296 -2.02 17.84 -16.40
C LYS A 296 -2.18 17.96 -14.88
N ALA A 297 -1.94 16.88 -14.13
CA ALA A 297 -1.97 16.90 -12.66
C ALA A 297 -0.86 17.82 -12.09
N CYS A 298 0.35 17.78 -12.64
CA CYS A 298 1.45 18.69 -12.28
C CYS A 298 1.10 20.17 -12.55
N GLU A 299 0.37 20.48 -13.63
CA GLU A 299 -0.11 21.83 -13.94
C GLU A 299 -1.20 22.31 -12.97
N LEU A 300 -2.12 21.40 -12.61
CA LEU A 300 -3.24 21.69 -11.71
C LEU A 300 -2.78 21.90 -10.26
N ARG A 301 -1.85 21.06 -9.78
CA ARG A 301 -1.29 21.11 -8.41
C ARG A 301 0.23 20.94 -8.46
N PRO A 302 0.99 22.00 -8.79
CA PRO A 302 2.46 21.97 -8.72
C PRO A 302 2.97 21.85 -7.28
N ASP A 303 2.11 22.09 -6.29
CA ASP A 303 2.33 21.96 -4.85
C ASP A 303 2.15 20.52 -4.33
N TYR A 304 1.84 19.55 -5.21
CA TYR A 304 1.67 18.13 -4.86
C TYR A 304 2.77 17.24 -5.47
N PRO A 305 3.32 16.28 -4.70
CA PRO A 305 4.51 15.54 -5.11
C PRO A 305 4.21 14.34 -6.03
N GLU A 306 3.00 13.78 -6.02
CA GLU A 306 2.64 12.51 -6.68
C GLU A 306 2.96 12.52 -8.17
N ALA A 307 2.37 13.48 -8.89
CA ALA A 307 2.44 13.56 -10.35
C ALA A 307 3.88 13.81 -10.83
N ALA A 308 4.66 14.61 -10.08
CA ALA A 308 6.06 14.86 -10.38
C ALA A 308 6.93 13.61 -10.16
N ALA A 309 6.63 12.82 -9.13
CA ALA A 309 7.31 11.53 -8.89
C ALA A 309 6.98 10.49 -9.97
N GLU A 310 5.73 10.41 -10.43
CA GLU A 310 5.36 9.53 -11.54
C GLU A 310 5.95 10.00 -12.88
N MET A 311 6.19 11.30 -13.09
CA MET A 311 6.95 11.79 -14.24
C MET A 311 8.41 11.27 -14.25
N VAL A 312 9.09 11.15 -13.09
CA VAL A 312 10.42 10.50 -13.02
C VAL A 312 10.34 9.05 -13.51
N ALA A 313 9.32 8.31 -13.10
CA ALA A 313 9.11 6.93 -13.52
C ALA A 313 8.75 6.81 -15.01
N ALA A 314 7.99 7.76 -15.56
CA ALA A 314 7.64 7.82 -16.96
C ALA A 314 8.84 8.08 -17.88
N VAL A 315 9.72 9.02 -17.49
CA VAL A 315 10.98 9.28 -18.21
C VAL A 315 11.87 8.04 -18.17
N ASN A 316 12.00 7.40 -17.00
CA ASN A 316 12.75 6.14 -16.85
C ASN A 316 12.17 4.98 -17.69
N ALA A 317 10.85 4.96 -17.91
CA ALA A 317 10.17 4.00 -18.77
C ALA A 317 10.27 4.33 -20.28
N GLY A 318 10.93 5.43 -20.66
CA GLY A 318 11.13 5.85 -22.05
C GLY A 318 10.01 6.69 -22.65
N PHE A 319 9.16 7.31 -21.82
CA PHE A 319 8.04 8.18 -22.24
C PHE A 319 8.25 9.65 -21.88
N GLY A 320 9.50 10.07 -21.70
CA GLY A 320 9.87 11.47 -21.57
C GLY A 320 10.00 12.16 -22.94
N ASP A 321 9.70 13.45 -22.98
CA ASP A 321 10.01 14.34 -24.10
C ASP A 321 11.46 14.85 -23.99
N ALA A 322 11.99 15.45 -25.06
CA ALA A 322 13.38 15.94 -25.11
C ALA A 322 13.71 17.05 -24.07
N GLU A 323 12.69 17.68 -23.48
CA GLU A 323 12.82 18.68 -22.42
C GLU A 323 12.67 18.10 -21.01
N ASP A 324 12.30 16.82 -20.86
CA ASP A 324 12.17 16.17 -19.57
C ASP A 324 13.53 15.76 -19.00
N ASP A 325 13.67 15.95 -17.69
CA ASP A 325 14.84 15.56 -16.93
C ASP A 325 14.40 14.94 -15.61
N CYS A 326 14.92 13.75 -15.30
CA CYS A 326 14.56 13.00 -14.08
C CYS A 326 14.93 13.78 -12.81
N ARG A 327 16.05 14.52 -12.80
CA ARG A 327 16.50 15.28 -11.63
C ARG A 327 15.55 16.44 -11.34
N ARG A 328 15.15 17.19 -12.37
CA ARG A 328 14.17 18.30 -12.27
C ARG A 328 12.78 17.82 -11.82
N TRP A 329 12.32 16.66 -12.31
CA TRP A 329 11.04 16.08 -11.86
C TRP A 329 11.10 15.59 -10.40
N PHE A 330 12.21 14.98 -10.00
CA PHE A 330 12.49 14.61 -8.62
C PHE A 330 12.51 15.85 -7.71
N GLU A 331 13.30 16.88 -8.04
CA GLU A 331 13.37 18.14 -7.28
C GLU A 331 12.03 18.85 -7.15
N ARG A 332 11.19 18.83 -8.20
CA ARG A 332 9.82 19.38 -8.14
C ARG A 332 8.94 18.64 -7.14
N SER A 333 9.09 17.31 -7.02
CA SER A 333 8.39 16.51 -6.02
C SER A 333 8.87 16.87 -4.60
N LEU A 334 10.18 17.04 -4.42
CA LEU A 334 10.79 17.46 -3.15
C LEU A 334 10.39 18.87 -2.69
N GLN A 335 10.11 19.79 -3.63
CA GLN A 335 9.58 21.13 -3.31
C GLN A 335 8.18 21.09 -2.68
N ALA A 336 7.38 20.07 -3.02
CA ALA A 336 6.05 19.85 -2.46
C ALA A 336 6.10 19.09 -1.12
N GLN A 337 6.88 18.01 -1.03
CA GLN A 337 7.12 17.26 0.20
C GLN A 337 8.53 16.65 0.15
N PHE A 338 9.45 17.15 0.98
CA PHE A 338 10.89 16.89 0.80
C PHE A 338 11.31 15.43 1.07
N ASP A 339 10.51 14.67 1.81
CA ASP A 339 10.71 13.25 2.13
C ASP A 339 9.74 12.32 1.39
N TYR A 340 9.08 12.79 0.32
CA TYR A 340 8.08 12.00 -0.40
C TYR A 340 8.67 10.78 -1.11
N GLU A 341 8.45 9.61 -0.51
CA GLU A 341 9.21 8.40 -0.78
C GLU A 341 9.12 7.88 -2.23
N ARG A 342 7.96 8.07 -2.88
CA ARG A 342 7.75 7.65 -4.27
C ARG A 342 8.70 8.36 -5.24
N ALA A 343 9.14 9.59 -4.94
CA ALA A 343 10.12 10.32 -5.73
C ALA A 343 11.54 9.73 -5.60
N TYR A 344 11.95 9.44 -4.37
CA TYR A 344 13.27 8.84 -4.08
C TYR A 344 13.40 7.44 -4.71
N SER A 345 12.37 6.60 -4.58
CA SER A 345 12.35 5.29 -5.24
C SER A 345 12.36 5.39 -6.77
N ALA A 346 11.62 6.34 -7.36
CA ALA A 346 11.66 6.57 -8.81
C ALA A 346 13.05 7.01 -9.29
N TYR A 347 13.68 7.96 -8.58
CA TYR A 347 14.99 8.50 -8.97
C TYR A 347 16.13 7.51 -8.70
N MET A 348 16.06 6.74 -7.60
CA MET A 348 16.95 5.59 -7.35
C MET A 348 16.89 4.62 -8.53
N MET A 349 15.69 4.30 -9.03
CA MET A 349 15.54 3.40 -10.18
C MET A 349 16.21 3.96 -11.44
N HIS A 350 16.08 5.26 -11.70
CA HIS A 350 16.72 5.92 -12.84
C HIS A 350 18.26 5.87 -12.81
N VAL A 351 18.89 6.07 -11.64
CA VAL A 351 20.37 6.12 -11.54
C VAL A 351 21.06 4.75 -11.56
N LEU A 352 20.32 3.65 -11.50
CA LEU A 352 20.88 2.29 -11.49
C LEU A 352 21.35 1.81 -12.87
N PRO A 353 22.45 1.01 -12.95
CA PRO A 353 22.95 0.45 -14.20
C PRO A 353 21.91 -0.29 -15.05
N ARG A 354 20.98 -1.04 -14.42
CA ARG A 354 19.93 -1.79 -15.12
C ARG A 354 18.93 -0.93 -15.89
N TRP A 355 18.87 0.38 -15.59
CA TRP A 355 18.01 1.37 -16.26
C TRP A 355 18.81 2.41 -17.06
N GLY A 356 20.09 2.13 -17.35
CA GLY A 356 20.98 3.01 -18.13
C GLY A 356 21.79 4.00 -17.29
N GLY A 357 21.69 3.96 -15.96
CA GLY A 357 22.54 4.70 -15.05
C GLY A 357 23.93 4.07 -14.86
N THR A 358 24.61 4.41 -13.75
CA THR A 358 25.97 3.95 -13.44
C THR A 358 26.09 3.62 -11.95
N VAL A 359 27.08 2.79 -11.57
CA VAL A 359 27.34 2.47 -10.16
C VAL A 359 27.73 3.73 -9.40
N GLU A 360 28.55 4.56 -10.02
CA GLU A 360 29.05 5.83 -9.52
C GLU A 360 27.92 6.85 -9.33
N GLY A 361 27.01 6.96 -10.31
CA GLY A 361 25.82 7.82 -10.23
C GLY A 361 24.85 7.37 -9.15
N ALA A 362 24.60 6.07 -9.04
CA ALA A 362 23.79 5.50 -7.96
C ALA A 362 24.40 5.78 -6.58
N LEU A 363 25.68 5.50 -6.38
CA LEU A 363 26.39 5.82 -5.13
C LEU A 363 26.43 7.33 -4.83
N SER A 364 26.51 8.18 -5.86
CA SER A 364 26.42 9.64 -5.69
C SER A 364 25.05 10.05 -5.13
N PHE A 365 23.96 9.58 -5.74
CA PHE A 365 22.60 9.86 -5.25
C PHE A 365 22.41 9.34 -3.81
N GLY A 366 22.86 8.12 -3.52
CA GLY A 366 22.82 7.60 -2.15
C GLY A 366 23.60 8.49 -1.16
N ARG A 367 24.76 9.01 -1.58
CA ARG A 367 25.56 9.94 -0.76
C ARG A 367 24.89 11.29 -0.55
N GLU A 368 24.18 11.83 -1.55
CA GLU A 368 23.33 13.02 -1.37
C GLU A 368 22.25 12.76 -0.30
N CYS A 369 21.57 11.61 -0.36
CA CYS A 369 20.58 11.21 0.65
C CYS A 369 21.17 11.13 2.05
N LEU A 370 22.34 10.51 2.21
CA LEU A 370 23.04 10.40 3.50
C LEU A 370 23.53 11.76 4.02
N ALA A 371 23.97 12.65 3.12
CA ALA A 371 24.48 13.97 3.47
C ALA A 371 23.43 14.88 4.12
N THR A 372 22.13 14.64 3.88
CA THR A 372 21.02 15.36 4.54
C THR A 372 21.04 15.24 6.06
N LYS A 373 21.53 14.10 6.59
CA LYS A 373 21.46 13.70 8.01
C LYS A 373 20.04 13.72 8.61
N ARG A 374 19.00 13.69 7.77
CA ARG A 374 17.58 13.66 8.19
C ARG A 374 17.15 12.26 8.61
N PHE A 375 17.83 11.71 9.63
CA PHE A 375 17.53 10.39 10.19
C PHE A 375 16.15 10.31 10.86
N ASP A 376 15.51 11.46 11.09
CA ASP A 376 14.09 11.62 11.44
C ASP A 376 13.12 11.30 10.28
N THR A 377 13.65 10.98 9.09
CA THR A 377 12.92 10.67 7.85
C THR A 377 13.47 9.41 7.17
N VAL A 378 12.79 8.97 6.10
CA VAL A 378 13.25 7.84 5.25
C VAL A 378 14.44 8.20 4.35
N ILE A 379 14.81 9.49 4.20
CA ILE A 379 15.77 9.93 3.19
C ILE A 379 17.12 9.21 3.30
N PRO A 380 17.78 9.10 4.47
CA PRO A 380 19.06 8.39 4.56
C PRO A 380 18.98 6.90 4.24
N ASP A 381 17.80 6.26 4.33
CA ASP A 381 17.63 4.84 4.00
C ASP A 381 17.87 4.59 2.50
N TYR A 382 17.64 5.59 1.64
CA TYR A 382 17.95 5.50 0.21
C TYR A 382 19.43 5.37 -0.11
N PHE A 383 20.35 5.77 0.79
CA PHE A 383 21.76 5.37 0.67
C PHE A 383 21.89 3.84 0.70
N TRP A 384 21.31 3.23 1.74
CA TRP A 384 21.43 1.81 1.99
C TRP A 384 20.68 0.97 0.95
N GLN A 385 19.44 1.37 0.61
CA GLN A 385 18.68 0.73 -0.48
C GLN A 385 19.47 0.76 -1.79
N THR A 386 20.16 1.86 -2.11
CA THR A 386 20.97 1.94 -3.34
C THR A 386 22.17 0.99 -3.31
N VAL A 387 22.91 0.91 -2.20
CA VAL A 387 24.01 -0.07 -2.03
C VAL A 387 23.49 -1.51 -2.17
N VAL A 388 22.33 -1.81 -1.58
CA VAL A 388 21.66 -3.12 -1.70
C VAL A 388 21.25 -3.40 -3.15
N GLN A 389 20.70 -2.43 -3.86
CA GLN A 389 20.21 -2.66 -5.22
C GLN A 389 21.35 -2.82 -6.23
N VAL A 390 22.42 -2.02 -6.14
CA VAL A 390 23.60 -2.18 -7.01
C VAL A 390 24.29 -3.52 -6.75
N GLY A 391 24.46 -3.91 -5.48
CA GLY A 391 25.03 -5.23 -5.14
C GLY A 391 24.19 -6.38 -5.69
N SER A 392 22.86 -6.26 -5.63
CA SER A 392 21.94 -7.26 -6.18
C SER A 392 21.98 -7.32 -7.72
N ASP A 393 21.95 -6.17 -8.40
CA ASP A 393 21.99 -6.07 -9.87
C ASP A 393 23.33 -6.54 -10.47
N SER A 394 24.40 -6.56 -9.67
CA SER A 394 25.71 -7.09 -10.09
C SER A 394 25.75 -8.62 -10.25
N PHE A 395 24.79 -9.33 -9.64
CA PHE A 395 24.78 -10.79 -9.47
C PHE A 395 26.07 -11.37 -8.82
N ASP A 396 26.92 -10.54 -8.21
CA ASP A 396 28.16 -10.97 -7.56
C ASP A 396 27.91 -11.41 -6.10
N PRO A 397 27.99 -12.72 -5.77
CA PRO A 397 27.76 -13.20 -4.41
C PRO A 397 28.83 -12.74 -3.40
N SER A 398 29.94 -12.17 -3.88
CA SER A 398 30.98 -11.57 -3.02
C SER A 398 30.72 -10.10 -2.65
N TRP A 399 29.73 -9.45 -3.27
CA TRP A 399 29.28 -8.08 -2.92
C TRP A 399 30.42 -7.05 -2.88
N ARG A 400 31.25 -7.04 -3.93
CA ARG A 400 32.45 -6.19 -4.06
C ARG A 400 32.21 -4.69 -3.84
N ILE A 401 30.99 -4.20 -4.01
CA ILE A 401 30.62 -2.81 -3.70
C ILE A 401 30.93 -2.44 -2.25
N LEU A 402 30.74 -3.35 -1.28
CA LEU A 402 31.11 -3.12 0.11
C LEU A 402 32.63 -3.16 0.32
N ALA A 403 33.36 -3.86 -0.56
CA ALA A 403 34.82 -3.97 -0.49
C ALA A 403 35.54 -2.68 -0.88
N GLU A 404 34.84 -1.70 -1.47
CA GLU A 404 35.36 -0.34 -1.61
C GLU A 404 35.36 0.36 -0.24
N PRO A 405 36.52 0.78 0.31
CA PRO A 405 36.58 1.36 1.65
C PRO A 405 35.68 2.59 1.84
N SER A 406 35.55 3.41 0.80
CA SER A 406 34.71 4.61 0.82
C SER A 406 33.22 4.29 1.06
N VAL A 407 32.73 3.19 0.47
CA VAL A 407 31.33 2.75 0.57
C VAL A 407 31.06 2.15 1.95
N TYR A 408 31.98 1.33 2.48
CA TYR A 408 31.78 0.76 3.81
C TYR A 408 31.80 1.82 4.92
N ASP A 409 32.67 2.85 4.82
CA ASP A 409 32.66 3.98 5.74
C ASP A 409 31.35 4.78 5.67
N ASP A 410 30.75 4.93 4.49
CA ASP A 410 29.42 5.53 4.34
C ASP A 410 28.31 4.63 4.91
N CYS A 411 28.41 3.31 4.76
CA CYS A 411 27.52 2.37 5.46
C CYS A 411 27.58 2.52 6.98
N LYS A 412 28.78 2.70 7.57
CA LYS A 412 28.89 2.96 9.02
C LYS A 412 28.17 4.26 9.41
N LYS A 413 28.40 5.36 8.69
CA LYS A 413 27.72 6.65 8.94
C LYS A 413 26.20 6.52 8.88
N TYR A 414 25.69 5.78 7.89
CA TYR A 414 24.27 5.47 7.78
C TYR A 414 23.75 4.69 9.00
N PHE A 415 24.32 3.52 9.29
CA PHE A 415 23.84 2.67 10.37
C PHE A 415 23.97 3.35 11.74
N GLU A 416 25.07 4.06 12.01
CA GLU A 416 25.27 4.73 13.29
C GLU A 416 24.39 5.98 13.44
N GLY A 417 24.12 6.71 12.35
CA GLY A 417 23.14 7.81 12.36
C GLY A 417 21.71 7.32 12.64
N VAL A 418 21.30 6.23 11.99
CA VAL A 418 20.00 5.58 12.22
C VAL A 418 19.88 5.02 13.65
N LEU A 419 20.93 4.40 14.19
CA LEU A 419 20.90 3.83 15.55
C LEU A 419 21.04 4.89 16.66
N ALA A 420 21.53 6.09 16.32
CA ALA A 420 21.61 7.24 17.23
C ALA A 420 20.32 8.06 17.28
N ASP A 421 19.48 8.01 16.24
CA ASP A 421 18.17 8.65 16.30
C ASP A 421 17.25 7.94 17.31
N SER A 422 16.46 8.74 18.01
CA SER A 422 15.53 8.25 19.05
C SER A 422 14.10 8.07 18.55
N GLY A 423 13.84 8.37 17.27
CA GLY A 423 12.54 8.42 16.64
C GLY A 423 12.19 7.19 15.81
N ARG A 424 10.89 6.85 15.79
CA ARG A 424 10.18 6.03 14.79
C ARG A 424 11.00 4.97 14.00
N ARG A 425 11.55 3.94 14.66
CA ARG A 425 11.82 2.65 13.98
C ARG A 425 11.24 1.48 14.75
N SER A 426 10.23 0.84 14.15
CA SER A 426 9.60 -0.38 14.64
C SER A 426 10.55 -1.59 14.68
N SER A 427 11.71 -1.51 14.00
CA SER A 427 12.66 -2.62 13.91
C SER A 427 14.13 -2.17 13.91
N TYR A 428 14.59 -1.48 14.97
CA TYR A 428 16.03 -1.26 15.20
C TYR A 428 16.85 -2.57 15.15
N ASN A 429 16.23 -3.72 15.49
CA ASN A 429 16.90 -5.02 15.43
C ASN A 429 17.15 -5.50 13.98
N MET A 430 16.33 -5.10 13.01
CA MET A 430 16.61 -5.32 11.58
C MET A 430 17.83 -4.49 11.14
N ILE A 431 17.87 -3.20 11.50
CA ILE A 431 19.00 -2.30 11.20
C ILE A 431 20.31 -2.83 11.80
N ARG A 432 20.30 -3.23 13.08
CA ARG A 432 21.47 -3.86 13.74
C ARG A 432 21.89 -5.16 13.05
N ALA A 433 20.93 -5.99 12.63
CA ALA A 433 21.24 -7.24 11.93
C ALA A 433 21.85 -6.97 10.54
N GLN A 434 21.38 -5.97 9.81
CA GLN A 434 21.99 -5.53 8.55
C GLN A 434 23.42 -4.97 8.77
N TYR A 435 23.62 -4.12 9.78
CA TYR A 435 24.94 -3.58 10.13
C TYR A 435 25.92 -4.67 10.57
N MET A 436 25.45 -5.67 11.33
CA MET A 436 26.20 -6.86 11.71
C MET A 436 26.69 -7.64 10.48
N VAL A 437 25.79 -7.95 9.54
CA VAL A 437 26.13 -8.73 8.34
C VAL A 437 27.08 -7.94 7.43
N ALA A 438 26.86 -6.64 7.23
CA ALA A 438 27.76 -5.79 6.45
C ALA A 438 29.17 -5.73 7.07
N SER A 439 29.26 -5.56 8.39
CA SER A 439 30.53 -5.51 9.12
C SER A 439 31.25 -6.86 9.13
N TYR A 440 30.51 -7.97 9.21
CA TYR A 440 31.06 -9.31 9.06
C TYR A 440 31.73 -9.50 7.69
N ARG A 441 31.05 -9.13 6.59
CA ARG A 441 31.59 -9.20 5.22
C ARG A 441 32.88 -8.40 5.08
N MET A 442 32.94 -7.25 5.74
CA MET A 442 34.10 -6.34 5.76
C MET A 442 35.16 -6.68 6.81
N LYS A 443 35.03 -7.82 7.49
CA LYS A 443 35.95 -8.33 8.52
C LYS A 443 36.12 -7.40 9.73
N ASP A 444 35.22 -6.43 9.90
CA ASP A 444 35.05 -5.67 11.14
C ASP A 444 34.25 -6.53 12.13
N PHE A 445 34.95 -7.53 12.68
CA PHE A 445 34.36 -8.48 13.60
C PHE A 445 34.01 -7.86 14.96
N ASP A 446 34.59 -6.72 15.32
CA ASP A 446 34.26 -6.01 16.56
C ASP A 446 32.91 -5.29 16.46
N THR A 447 32.70 -4.54 15.37
CA THR A 447 31.39 -3.94 15.08
C THR A 447 30.32 -5.02 14.89
N ALA A 448 30.64 -6.12 14.19
CA ALA A 448 29.71 -7.23 14.02
C ALA A 448 29.36 -7.92 15.37
N ARG A 449 30.33 -8.16 16.26
CA ARG A 449 30.07 -8.68 17.62
C ARG A 449 29.22 -7.72 18.46
N ARG A 450 29.50 -6.40 18.39
CA ARG A 450 28.71 -5.36 19.08
C ARG A 450 27.25 -5.43 18.66
N MET A 451 27.00 -5.43 17.36
CA MET A 451 25.64 -5.51 16.80
C MET A 451 24.95 -6.83 17.13
N ALA A 452 25.63 -7.98 17.03
CA ALA A 452 25.07 -9.27 17.42
C ALA A 452 24.57 -9.28 18.89
N LYS A 453 25.36 -8.70 19.80
CA LYS A 453 25.00 -8.56 21.22
C LYS A 453 23.80 -7.65 21.43
N GLU A 454 23.69 -6.54 20.68
CA GLU A 454 22.56 -5.62 20.78
C GLU A 454 21.26 -6.15 20.16
N VAL A 455 21.33 -7.02 19.15
CA VAL A 455 20.15 -7.74 18.64
C VAL A 455 19.64 -8.75 19.69
N GLY A 456 20.54 -9.35 20.48
CA GLY A 456 20.21 -10.13 21.67
C GLY A 456 19.25 -11.29 21.40
N GLU A 457 18.19 -11.41 22.20
CA GLU A 457 17.17 -12.47 22.06
C GLU A 457 16.42 -12.44 20.72
N ALA A 458 16.41 -11.30 20.02
CA ALA A 458 15.83 -11.22 18.69
C ALA A 458 16.72 -11.85 17.60
N PHE A 459 17.96 -12.24 17.91
CA PHE A 459 18.96 -12.72 16.94
C PHE A 459 18.46 -13.93 16.16
N GLU A 460 17.82 -14.89 16.82
CA GLU A 460 17.21 -16.04 16.15
C GLU A 460 16.16 -15.64 15.12
N ARG A 461 15.29 -14.67 15.47
CA ARG A 461 14.26 -14.17 14.55
C ARG A 461 14.89 -13.41 13.38
N GLN A 462 15.85 -12.51 13.64
CA GLN A 462 16.53 -11.78 12.57
C GLN A 462 17.41 -12.69 11.69
N MET A 463 17.93 -13.80 12.26
CA MET A 463 18.64 -14.83 11.50
C MET A 463 17.70 -15.89 10.89
N ALA A 464 16.39 -15.82 11.14
CA ALA A 464 15.37 -16.44 10.29
C ALA A 464 15.00 -15.50 9.13
N THR A 465 14.84 -14.19 9.38
CA THR A 465 14.57 -13.22 8.31
C THR A 465 15.70 -13.18 7.27
N PRO A 466 15.39 -13.25 5.98
CA PRO A 466 16.23 -12.82 4.87
C PRO A 466 16.81 -11.44 5.15
N LEU A 467 18.13 -11.37 5.08
CA LEU A 467 18.87 -10.13 5.02
C LEU A 467 19.71 -10.21 3.75
N PRO A 468 19.91 -9.09 3.03
CA PRO A 468 20.79 -9.11 1.86
C PRO A 468 22.20 -9.59 2.28
N PHE A 469 22.88 -10.30 1.38
CA PHE A 469 24.25 -10.85 1.53
C PHE A 469 24.54 -11.61 2.85
N LYS A 470 23.51 -12.12 3.53
CA LYS A 470 23.60 -12.90 4.77
C LYS A 470 24.35 -14.23 4.59
N PRO A 471 25.45 -14.48 5.32
CA PRO A 471 26.10 -15.80 5.33
C PRO A 471 25.23 -16.82 6.09
N PRO A 472 25.51 -18.13 5.96
CA PRO A 472 24.95 -19.15 6.83
C PRO A 472 25.10 -18.79 8.31
N LYS A 473 24.05 -18.97 9.11
CA LYS A 473 24.06 -18.64 10.54
C LYS A 473 25.22 -19.30 11.29
N SER A 474 25.55 -20.54 10.95
CA SER A 474 26.69 -21.29 11.52
C SER A 474 28.04 -20.62 11.23
N GLU A 475 28.26 -20.14 10.00
CA GLU A 475 29.45 -19.40 9.60
C GLU A 475 29.59 -18.10 10.40
N LEU A 476 28.49 -17.35 10.54
CA LEU A 476 28.47 -16.11 11.30
C LEU A 476 28.73 -16.34 12.79
N LEU A 477 28.09 -17.34 13.42
CA LEU A 477 28.32 -17.68 14.83
C LEU A 477 29.77 -18.09 15.10
N ALA A 478 30.34 -18.96 14.26
CA ALA A 478 31.72 -19.42 14.38
C ALA A 478 32.72 -18.27 14.23
N ALA A 479 32.57 -17.45 13.19
CA ALA A 479 33.49 -16.35 12.92
C ALA A 479 33.38 -15.17 13.91
N LEU A 480 32.17 -14.91 14.44
CA LEU A 480 31.98 -13.92 15.52
C LEU A 480 32.36 -14.48 16.90
N LYS A 481 32.65 -15.79 17.03
CA LYS A 481 32.96 -16.49 18.28
C LYS A 481 31.83 -16.38 19.32
N LEU A 482 30.60 -16.58 18.87
CA LEU A 482 29.39 -16.53 19.69
C LEU A 482 29.01 -17.92 20.26
N GLU A 483 29.92 -18.88 20.20
CA GLU A 483 29.72 -20.22 20.76
C GLU A 483 29.61 -20.17 22.29
N GLY A 484 28.48 -20.63 22.82
CA GLY A 484 28.21 -20.69 24.25
C GLY A 484 27.42 -19.50 24.83
N SER A 485 27.12 -18.45 24.07
CA SER A 485 26.17 -17.43 24.54
C SER A 485 24.75 -18.01 24.56
N GLN A 486 24.18 -18.19 25.75
CA GLN A 486 22.80 -18.65 25.95
C GLN A 486 21.80 -17.60 25.44
N ILE A 487 21.52 -17.63 24.14
CA ILE A 487 20.32 -17.01 23.55
C ILE A 487 19.18 -18.01 23.75
N THR A 488 18.74 -18.17 25.00
CA THR A 488 17.60 -19.03 25.35
C THR A 488 16.30 -18.32 24.99
N ALA A 489 15.88 -18.43 23.73
CA ALA A 489 14.52 -18.14 23.38
C ALA A 489 13.60 -19.17 24.06
N ALA A 490 12.70 -18.72 24.94
CA ALA A 490 11.45 -19.44 25.11
C ALA A 490 10.77 -19.49 23.73
N ALA A 491 10.41 -20.68 23.25
CA ALA A 491 9.64 -20.78 22.02
C ALA A 491 8.34 -19.99 22.22
N PRO A 492 8.02 -18.99 21.37
CA PRO A 492 6.72 -18.34 21.45
C PRO A 492 5.64 -19.39 21.22
N GLU A 493 4.54 -19.32 21.97
CA GLU A 493 3.35 -20.10 21.60
C GLU A 493 2.97 -19.72 20.16
N THR A 494 2.81 -20.73 19.29
CA THR A 494 2.50 -20.53 17.88
C THR A 494 1.11 -21.07 17.55
N VAL A 495 0.34 -20.27 16.82
CA VAL A 495 -0.90 -20.72 16.17
C VAL A 495 -0.65 -21.05 14.71
N GLU A 496 -1.52 -21.90 14.16
CA GLU A 496 -1.55 -22.18 12.73
C GLU A 496 -2.44 -21.15 12.01
N ALA A 497 -1.85 -20.37 11.12
CA ALA A 497 -2.52 -19.38 10.29
C ALA A 497 -2.58 -19.89 8.84
N SER A 498 -3.78 -20.19 8.35
CA SER A 498 -3.98 -20.62 6.96
C SER A 498 -4.27 -19.44 6.06
N LEU A 499 -3.45 -19.27 5.04
CA LEU A 499 -3.60 -18.28 3.99
C LEU A 499 -4.00 -18.96 2.69
N GLU A 500 -4.85 -18.29 1.91
CA GLU A 500 -5.30 -18.75 0.62
C GLU A 500 -5.22 -17.62 -0.40
N TYR A 501 -4.85 -17.97 -1.64
CA TYR A 501 -4.66 -17.05 -2.75
C TYR A 501 -5.30 -17.67 -3.99
N VAL A 502 -6.29 -17.00 -4.58
CA VAL A 502 -7.03 -17.53 -5.74
C VAL A 502 -6.36 -17.04 -7.02
N ASN A 503 -5.68 -17.94 -7.74
CA ASN A 503 -5.20 -17.64 -9.09
C ASN A 503 -4.98 -18.95 -9.87
N PRO A 504 -5.95 -19.34 -10.72
CA PRO A 504 -5.86 -20.59 -11.48
C PRO A 504 -4.76 -20.54 -12.55
N ASP A 505 -4.33 -19.35 -12.97
CA ASP A 505 -3.33 -19.18 -14.03
C ASP A 505 -1.88 -19.12 -13.50
N ALA A 506 -1.70 -18.79 -12.22
CA ALA A 506 -0.37 -18.66 -11.62
C ALA A 506 0.44 -19.96 -11.70
N THR A 507 1.76 -19.85 -11.81
CA THR A 507 2.68 -21.01 -11.88
C THR A 507 3.44 -21.25 -10.58
N PHE A 508 3.72 -20.19 -9.83
CA PHE A 508 4.32 -20.20 -8.52
C PHE A 508 3.66 -19.14 -7.63
N VAL A 509 3.25 -19.55 -6.44
CA VAL A 509 2.78 -18.65 -5.38
C VAL A 509 3.47 -19.01 -4.08
N SER A 510 3.89 -18.00 -3.36
CA SER A 510 4.46 -18.07 -2.01
C SER A 510 3.89 -16.92 -1.17
N VAL A 511 4.06 -17.00 0.14
CA VAL A 511 3.78 -15.86 1.02
C VAL A 511 5.09 -15.26 1.52
N VAL A 512 5.15 -13.94 1.56
CA VAL A 512 6.30 -13.14 2.00
C VAL A 512 5.83 -12.15 3.08
N GLY A 513 6.55 -12.03 4.19
CA GLY A 513 6.13 -11.15 5.29
C GLY A 513 7.10 -11.12 6.46
N ASP A 514 6.74 -10.40 7.52
CA ASP A 514 7.58 -10.18 8.72
C ASP A 514 8.06 -11.48 9.38
N PHE A 515 7.28 -12.55 9.28
CA PHE A 515 7.57 -13.87 9.85
C PHE A 515 8.64 -14.66 9.09
N ASN A 516 8.79 -14.42 7.78
CA ASN A 516 9.82 -15.02 6.94
C ASN A 516 10.73 -13.97 6.29
N GLY A 517 10.74 -12.76 6.86
CA GLY A 517 11.42 -11.55 6.39
C GLY A 517 11.46 -11.38 4.87
N TRP A 518 10.31 -11.57 4.22
CA TRP A 518 10.10 -11.21 2.82
C TRP A 518 10.82 -12.07 1.75
N ASN A 519 11.06 -13.37 1.99
CA ASN A 519 11.64 -14.27 0.97
C ASN A 519 10.65 -15.31 0.43
N PRO A 520 10.35 -15.30 -0.88
CA PRO A 520 9.38 -16.20 -1.50
C PRO A 520 9.80 -17.68 -1.50
N ALA A 521 11.09 -17.98 -1.33
CA ALA A 521 11.59 -19.35 -1.27
C ALA A 521 11.29 -20.07 0.05
N LEU A 522 10.86 -19.37 1.11
CA LEU A 522 10.68 -19.95 2.44
C LEU A 522 9.28 -20.58 2.64
N ASP A 523 8.22 -19.91 2.18
CA ASP A 523 6.84 -20.36 2.37
C ASP A 523 6.05 -20.45 1.05
N PRO A 524 6.42 -21.37 0.14
CA PRO A 524 5.66 -21.65 -1.08
C PRO A 524 4.29 -22.26 -0.76
N MET A 525 3.25 -21.75 -1.42
CA MET A 525 1.88 -22.23 -1.32
C MET A 525 1.65 -23.45 -2.22
N LYS A 526 0.64 -24.27 -1.91
CA LYS A 526 0.25 -25.43 -2.70
C LYS A 526 -1.02 -25.14 -3.50
N LYS A 527 -0.94 -25.24 -4.83
CA LYS A 527 -2.09 -25.15 -5.73
C LYS A 527 -2.99 -26.37 -5.57
N ALA A 528 -4.28 -26.14 -5.36
CA ALA A 528 -5.31 -27.18 -5.38
C ALA A 528 -6.09 -27.18 -6.71
N ALA A 529 -6.91 -28.22 -6.92
CA ALA A 529 -7.63 -28.45 -8.18
C ALA A 529 -8.73 -27.42 -8.48
N ASP A 530 -9.11 -26.61 -7.49
CA ASP A 530 -10.03 -25.48 -7.56
C ASP A 530 -9.36 -24.17 -8.05
N GLY A 531 -8.05 -24.18 -8.29
CA GLY A 531 -7.27 -22.98 -8.64
C GLY A 531 -6.86 -22.13 -7.42
N VAL A 532 -7.14 -22.61 -6.20
CA VAL A 532 -6.79 -21.94 -4.95
C VAL A 532 -5.45 -22.45 -4.44
N TRP A 533 -4.54 -21.53 -4.16
CA TRP A 533 -3.26 -21.78 -3.51
C TRP A 533 -3.43 -21.69 -2.00
N ARG A 534 -2.85 -22.62 -1.24
CA ARG A 534 -2.98 -22.67 0.23
C ARG A 534 -1.64 -22.87 0.93
N VAL A 535 -1.41 -22.19 2.04
CA VAL A 535 -0.31 -22.45 2.99
C VAL A 535 -0.81 -22.31 4.42
N THR A 536 -0.24 -23.10 5.33
CA THR A 536 -0.48 -22.98 6.77
C THR A 536 0.84 -22.64 7.44
N LEU A 537 0.93 -21.43 7.98
CA LEU A 537 2.09 -20.89 8.66
C LEU A 537 1.99 -21.16 10.17
N LYS A 538 3.13 -21.44 10.82
CA LYS A 538 3.21 -21.50 12.29
C LYS A 538 3.77 -20.18 12.81
N LEU A 539 2.88 -19.33 13.30
CA LEU A 539 3.19 -17.95 13.65
C LEU A 539 3.03 -17.70 15.14
N PRO A 540 3.89 -16.88 15.77
CA PRO A 540 3.70 -16.45 17.16
C PRO A 540 2.29 -15.89 17.38
N GLU A 541 1.63 -16.32 18.44
CA GLU A 541 0.27 -15.89 18.76
C GLU A 541 0.16 -14.43 19.19
N ASP A 542 -1.07 -13.91 19.15
CA ASP A 542 -1.45 -12.56 19.60
C ASP A 542 -0.59 -11.43 18.99
N LYS A 543 -0.23 -11.58 17.71
CA LYS A 543 0.59 -10.64 16.94
C LYS A 543 0.00 -10.28 15.58
N PHE A 544 0.66 -9.28 14.99
CA PHE A 544 0.42 -8.76 13.66
C PHE A 544 1.69 -8.88 12.84
N PHE A 545 1.51 -9.22 11.57
CA PHE A 545 2.59 -9.34 10.60
C PHE A 545 2.14 -8.65 9.32
N GLY A 546 2.96 -7.75 8.79
CA GLY A 546 2.87 -7.33 7.40
C GLY A 546 3.21 -8.51 6.50
N TYR A 547 2.41 -8.73 5.45
CA TYR A 547 2.68 -9.73 4.43
C TYR A 547 2.13 -9.34 3.05
N ARG A 548 2.63 -10.02 2.03
CA ARG A 548 2.14 -10.04 0.64
C ARG A 548 2.22 -11.48 0.15
N PHE A 549 1.50 -11.81 -0.92
CA PHE A 549 1.81 -12.99 -1.72
C PHE A 549 2.88 -12.63 -2.73
N HIS A 550 3.82 -13.54 -2.97
CA HIS A 550 4.74 -13.41 -4.09
C HIS A 550 4.36 -14.45 -5.15
N VAL A 551 3.92 -13.94 -6.30
CA VAL A 551 3.21 -14.65 -7.38
C VAL A 551 3.98 -14.42 -8.67
N ASP A 552 4.55 -15.47 -9.25
CA ASP A 552 5.27 -15.42 -10.54
C ASP A 552 6.24 -14.22 -10.70
N GLY A 553 6.90 -13.81 -9.61
CA GLY A 553 7.85 -12.69 -9.57
C GLY A 553 7.30 -11.33 -9.11
N GLN A 554 6.00 -11.21 -8.83
CA GLN A 554 5.36 -9.98 -8.33
C GLN A 554 4.93 -10.13 -6.86
N GLU A 555 5.09 -9.07 -6.06
CA GLU A 555 4.57 -9.02 -4.68
C GLU A 555 3.22 -8.31 -4.60
N ILE A 556 2.19 -9.01 -4.14
CA ILE A 556 0.80 -8.58 -4.19
C ILE A 556 0.19 -8.57 -2.78
N LEU A 557 -0.46 -7.48 -2.38
CA LEU A 557 -1.21 -7.36 -1.12
C LEU A 557 -2.33 -8.40 -1.05
N ASP A 558 -2.40 -9.28 -0.05
CA ASP A 558 -3.59 -10.15 0.13
C ASP A 558 -4.88 -9.32 -0.01
N PRO A 559 -5.87 -9.78 -0.80
CA PRO A 559 -7.00 -8.96 -1.24
C PRO A 559 -8.25 -9.13 -0.39
N ARG A 560 -8.26 -10.23 0.37
CA ARG A 560 -9.30 -10.67 1.27
C ARG A 560 -9.18 -9.78 2.50
N ILE A 561 -7.96 -9.74 3.03
CA ILE A 561 -7.54 -8.74 3.99
C ILE A 561 -7.55 -7.37 3.31
N LEU A 562 -8.49 -6.51 3.70
CA LEU A 562 -8.53 -5.08 3.31
C LEU A 562 -7.68 -4.19 4.23
N ASP A 563 -6.96 -4.79 5.18
CA ASP A 563 -6.19 -4.07 6.19
C ASP A 563 -4.73 -3.98 5.84
N ARG A 564 -4.17 -2.82 6.17
CA ARG A 564 -2.88 -2.36 5.69
C ARG A 564 -2.00 -1.96 6.86
N ILE A 565 -0.74 -2.33 6.78
CA ILE A 565 0.33 -1.88 7.66
C ILE A 565 1.46 -1.33 6.80
N ASN A 566 1.80 -0.07 7.02
CA ASN A 566 2.91 0.57 6.32
C ASN A 566 4.20 0.19 7.04
N THR A 567 5.19 -0.28 6.29
CA THR A 567 6.55 -0.51 6.80
C THR A 567 7.37 0.78 6.75
N ASN A 568 8.56 0.78 7.38
CA ASN A 568 9.40 1.98 7.48
C ASN A 568 10.04 2.40 6.14
N ASP A 569 9.89 1.59 5.10
CA ASP A 569 10.25 1.82 3.69
C ASP A 569 9.02 2.20 2.83
N GLY A 570 8.00 2.79 3.46
CA GLY A 570 6.80 3.32 2.81
C GLY A 570 5.87 2.28 2.17
N ARG A 571 6.23 0.99 2.22
CA ARG A 571 5.44 -0.06 1.56
C ARG A 571 4.19 -0.38 2.38
N THR A 572 3.03 -0.20 1.77
CA THR A 572 1.78 -0.78 2.24
C THR A 572 1.88 -2.31 2.17
N ASN A 573 1.56 -3.02 3.25
CA ASN A 573 1.52 -4.48 3.33
C ASN A 573 0.19 -4.97 3.92
N SER A 574 -0.27 -6.17 3.56
CA SER A 574 -1.50 -6.74 4.14
C SER A 574 -1.27 -7.18 5.58
N LEU A 575 -2.29 -7.07 6.42
CA LEU A 575 -2.21 -7.32 7.86
C LEU A 575 -2.64 -8.76 8.21
N LEU A 576 -1.70 -9.62 8.61
CA LEU A 576 -2.03 -10.94 9.16
C LEU A 576 -2.11 -10.89 10.69
N SER A 577 -3.22 -11.38 11.24
CA SER A 577 -3.47 -11.50 12.68
C SER A 577 -3.35 -12.94 13.17
N THR A 578 -2.70 -13.12 14.32
CA THR A 578 -2.59 -14.42 15.03
C THR A 578 -3.30 -14.42 16.37
N VAL A 579 -4.20 -13.46 16.60
CA VAL A 579 -4.95 -13.33 17.85
C VAL A 579 -5.90 -14.51 18.05
N LYS A 580 -5.81 -15.19 19.20
CA LYS A 580 -6.54 -16.45 19.47
C LYS A 580 -8.05 -16.36 19.12
N ARG A 581 -8.50 -17.25 18.21
CA ARG A 581 -9.91 -17.51 17.91
C ARG A 581 -10.64 -17.96 19.18
N GLN A 582 -11.57 -17.15 19.71
CA GLN A 582 -12.54 -17.65 20.69
C GLN A 582 -13.56 -18.56 19.98
N THR A 583 -13.45 -19.86 20.19
CA THR A 583 -14.36 -20.87 19.61
C THR A 583 -15.79 -20.70 20.14
N PRO A 584 -16.80 -20.46 19.30
CA PRO A 584 -18.20 -20.54 19.73
C PRO A 584 -18.58 -21.98 20.12
N GLN A 585 -19.49 -22.10 21.07
CA GLN A 585 -19.99 -23.38 21.57
C GLN A 585 -20.75 -24.15 20.47
N ALA A 586 -20.59 -25.47 20.43
CA ALA A 586 -21.02 -26.31 19.30
C ALA A 586 -22.53 -26.23 18.98
N ALA A 587 -22.87 -25.96 17.72
CA ALA A 587 -24.24 -25.93 17.21
C ALA A 587 -24.47 -27.01 16.12
N ARG A 588 -24.92 -28.18 16.57
CA ARG A 588 -25.76 -29.19 15.89
C ARG A 588 -25.56 -29.45 14.38
N THR A 589 -24.90 -30.57 14.09
CA THR A 589 -24.95 -31.26 12.80
C THR A 589 -26.39 -31.63 12.41
N MET A 590 -26.83 -31.24 11.20
CA MET A 590 -27.95 -31.92 10.52
C MET A 590 -27.39 -32.82 9.42
N THR A 591 -27.71 -34.12 9.48
CA THR A 591 -27.33 -35.10 8.46
C THR A 591 -28.28 -35.10 7.28
N PHE A 592 -27.76 -35.00 6.05
CA PHE A 592 -28.49 -35.37 4.84
C PHE A 592 -28.02 -36.73 4.30
N LYS A 593 -28.96 -37.51 3.79
CA LYS A 593 -28.75 -38.86 3.24
C LYS A 593 -28.34 -38.77 1.77
N PRO A 594 -27.32 -39.51 1.30
CA PRO A 594 -27.01 -39.56 -0.14
C PRO A 594 -28.02 -40.45 -0.88
N MET A 595 -28.41 -40.04 -2.09
CA MET A 595 -29.02 -40.92 -3.09
C MET A 595 -27.97 -41.35 -4.12
N THR A 596 -28.07 -42.59 -4.59
CA THR A 596 -27.00 -43.31 -5.29
C THR A 596 -27.25 -43.51 -6.79
N SER A 597 -26.15 -43.50 -7.55
CA SER A 597 -25.90 -44.20 -8.86
C SER A 597 -26.70 -43.81 -10.11
N GLY A 598 -25.97 -43.57 -11.23
CA GLY A 598 -26.48 -43.41 -12.61
C GLY A 598 -26.88 -44.74 -13.29
N PRO A 599 -27.03 -44.84 -14.64
CA PRO A 599 -26.15 -44.29 -15.70
C PRO A 599 -26.95 -43.40 -16.72
N ALA A 600 -26.60 -43.11 -18.00
CA ALA A 600 -25.56 -43.54 -18.96
C ALA A 600 -25.29 -42.44 -20.04
N PRO A 601 -24.27 -42.54 -20.94
CA PRO A 601 -24.00 -41.51 -21.95
C PRO A 601 -24.86 -41.62 -23.23
N MET A 602 -25.14 -40.49 -23.90
CA MET A 602 -25.87 -40.46 -25.18
C MET A 602 -24.95 -40.25 -26.40
N ALA A 603 -25.34 -40.85 -27.53
CA ALA A 603 -24.59 -40.89 -28.79
C ALA A 603 -25.07 -39.85 -29.83
N GLU A 604 -24.30 -39.71 -30.91
CA GLU A 604 -24.55 -38.77 -32.02
C GLU A 604 -25.86 -39.04 -32.79
N PRO A 605 -26.51 -38.00 -33.37
CA PRO A 605 -27.69 -38.16 -34.22
C PRO A 605 -27.34 -38.54 -35.67
N ALA A 606 -27.99 -39.59 -36.17
CA ALA A 606 -27.79 -40.09 -37.54
C ALA A 606 -28.44 -39.20 -38.62
N ARG A 607 -27.78 -39.08 -39.78
CA ARG A 607 -28.29 -38.40 -40.99
C ARG A 607 -29.50 -39.14 -41.58
N LYS A 608 -30.51 -38.40 -42.06
CA LYS A 608 -31.54 -38.90 -42.99
C LYS A 608 -31.18 -38.55 -44.46
N PRO A 609 -31.55 -39.40 -45.44
CA PRO A 609 -31.15 -39.23 -46.84
C PRO A 609 -32.03 -38.23 -47.61
N ALA A 610 -31.48 -37.68 -48.69
CA ALA A 610 -32.14 -36.75 -49.62
C ALA A 610 -32.75 -37.46 -50.84
N ASN A 611 -33.72 -36.81 -51.50
CA ASN A 611 -34.22 -37.11 -52.85
C ASN A 611 -35.25 -36.01 -53.28
N PRO A 612 -35.57 -35.81 -54.57
CA PRO A 612 -34.74 -35.24 -55.62
C PRO A 612 -35.33 -33.90 -56.18
N PRO A 613 -34.71 -33.20 -57.16
CA PRO A 613 -35.02 -31.80 -57.48
C PRO A 613 -35.99 -31.57 -58.66
N GLN A 614 -36.25 -30.28 -58.94
CA GLN A 614 -37.00 -29.64 -60.07
C GLN A 614 -38.50 -29.38 -59.82
N THR A 615 -39.14 -28.28 -60.24
CA THR A 615 -38.78 -27.11 -61.11
C THR A 615 -39.36 -25.79 -60.54
N ALA A 616 -38.85 -24.63 -61.01
CA ALA A 616 -39.52 -23.32 -60.89
C ALA A 616 -40.50 -23.08 -62.06
N PRO A 617 -41.49 -22.17 -61.95
CA PRO A 617 -41.28 -20.83 -62.54
C PRO A 617 -41.99 -19.62 -61.87
N THR A 618 -41.24 -18.50 -61.75
CA THR A 618 -41.57 -17.07 -61.99
C THR A 618 -42.92 -16.40 -61.54
N PRO A 619 -43.00 -15.05 -61.44
CA PRO A 619 -43.89 -14.36 -60.49
C PRO A 619 -45.00 -13.51 -61.15
N ALA A 620 -45.83 -12.82 -60.34
CA ALA A 620 -45.97 -11.35 -60.35
C ALA A 620 -47.30 -10.83 -59.74
N LYS A 621 -47.27 -9.55 -59.31
CA LYS A 621 -48.40 -8.65 -59.00
C LYS A 621 -49.17 -8.96 -57.70
N ARG A 622 -49.58 -7.95 -56.92
CA ARG A 622 -49.59 -6.50 -57.17
C ARG A 622 -49.35 -5.71 -55.88
#